data_AF-C7DE97-F1
#
_entry.id   AF-C7DE97-F1
#
_cell.length_a   1.000
_cell.length_b   1.000
_cell.length_c   1.000
_cell.angle_alpha   90.00
_cell.angle_beta   90.00
_cell.angle_gamma   90.00
#
_symmetry.space_group_name_H-M   'P 1'
#
loop_
_entity.id
_entity.type
_entity.pdbx_description
1 polymer ?
#
loop_
_entity_poly.entity_id
_entity_poly.type
_entity_poly.pdbx_seq_one_letter_code
_entity_poly.pdbx_strand_id
1 'polypeptide(L)'
;MATRYPIGDAIEQCATLLGISPERVMRRVGPSASLSSDQDINVSAKKFFQIWDAIRAEASQPGVEMELAMAYAHGPFIPLIFAFSCAETLALRLGRLSDFKPLIGPVDMVITRPNKQLHMVMPPFETGLAMPASMALFELLYITECARTFTGTNATPLATSLPSFIELDDAILECLGAAPKTTDVLSMTFSAEDADLPLITRSQSLWETLEPDFLEQIEQRVGTKTMSEKIKHALAESLPSGSTNVEDMAKPLNLSKRSLQRRLEEEGTSF
;
A
#
# COMPACT_ATOMS: atom_id res chain seq x y z
N MET A 1 8.80 21.82 -5.35
CA MET A 1 8.44 21.11 -6.59
C MET A 1 7.21 20.26 -6.30
N ALA A 2 6.27 20.14 -7.24
CA ALA A 2 5.14 19.21 -7.06
C ALA A 2 5.65 17.76 -7.13
N THR A 3 5.27 16.93 -6.16
CA THR A 3 5.63 15.51 -6.11
C THR A 3 5.18 14.81 -7.39
N ARG A 4 6.04 13.92 -7.91
CA ARG A 4 5.76 13.13 -9.11
C ARG A 4 5.85 11.66 -8.77
N TYR A 5 4.99 10.86 -9.40
CA TYR A 5 4.82 9.44 -9.12
C TYR A 5 5.13 8.60 -10.36
N PRO A 6 5.94 7.54 -10.22
CA PRO A 6 6.21 6.62 -11.32
C PRO A 6 4.92 5.87 -11.70
N ILE A 7 4.68 5.67 -12.99
CA ILE A 7 3.51 4.89 -13.44
C ILE A 7 3.74 4.09 -14.73
N GLY A 8 4.88 4.25 -15.40
CA GLY A 8 5.16 3.59 -16.68
C GLY A 8 4.95 2.07 -16.63
N ASP A 9 5.65 1.40 -15.72
CA ASP A 9 5.55 -0.06 -15.54
C ASP A 9 4.13 -0.50 -15.19
N ALA A 10 3.42 0.24 -14.34
CA ALA A 10 2.05 -0.11 -13.94
C ALA A 10 1.09 -0.08 -15.13
N ILE A 11 1.25 0.89 -16.06
CA ILE A 11 0.43 0.95 -17.28
C ILE A 11 0.69 -0.28 -18.15
N GLU A 12 1.96 -0.58 -18.43
CA GLU A 12 2.34 -1.72 -19.27
C GLU A 12 1.87 -3.06 -18.67
N GLN A 13 2.05 -3.23 -17.36
CA GLN A 13 1.63 -4.42 -16.64
C GLN A 13 0.10 -4.58 -16.68
N CYS A 14 -0.66 -3.55 -16.32
CA CYS A 14 -2.12 -3.61 -16.35
C CYS A 14 -2.64 -3.83 -17.78
N ALA A 15 -2.03 -3.16 -18.76
CA ALA A 15 -2.43 -3.30 -20.15
C ALA A 15 -2.19 -4.72 -20.67
N THR A 16 -1.05 -5.31 -20.34
CA THR A 16 -0.71 -6.69 -20.68
C THR A 16 -1.67 -7.68 -20.03
N LEU A 17 -1.93 -7.52 -18.73
CA LEU A 17 -2.84 -8.40 -17.97
C LEU A 17 -4.27 -8.37 -18.54
N LEU A 18 -4.75 -7.19 -18.91
CA LEU A 18 -6.12 -6.99 -19.42
C LEU A 18 -6.25 -7.15 -20.94
N GLY A 19 -5.15 -7.39 -21.66
CA GLY A 19 -5.15 -7.48 -23.12
C GLY A 19 -5.56 -6.18 -23.83
N ILE A 20 -5.28 -5.02 -23.22
CA ILE A 20 -5.60 -3.69 -23.77
C ILE A 20 -4.34 -2.97 -24.29
N SER A 21 -4.53 -1.86 -25.01
CA SER A 21 -3.39 -1.09 -25.56
C SER A 21 -3.01 0.04 -24.60
N PRO A 22 -1.74 0.12 -24.15
CA PRO A 22 -1.21 1.24 -23.38
C PRO A 22 -1.44 2.60 -24.07
N GLU A 23 -1.34 2.66 -25.40
CA GLU A 23 -1.57 3.88 -26.17
C GLU A 23 -3.03 4.31 -26.17
N ARG A 24 -3.97 3.35 -26.22
CA ARG A 24 -5.41 3.64 -26.09
C ARG A 24 -5.76 4.12 -24.69
N VAL A 25 -5.17 3.52 -23.65
CA VAL A 25 -5.26 4.03 -22.27
C VAL A 25 -4.81 5.47 -22.21
N MET A 26 -3.60 5.78 -22.70
CA MET A 26 -3.05 7.14 -22.62
C MET A 26 -3.83 8.16 -23.43
N ARG A 27 -4.37 7.77 -24.60
CA ARG A 27 -5.27 8.62 -25.40
C ARG A 27 -6.52 9.03 -24.63
N ARG A 28 -7.07 8.17 -23.76
CA ARG A 28 -8.22 8.51 -22.90
C ARG A 28 -7.86 9.57 -21.84
N VAL A 29 -6.61 9.61 -21.40
CA VAL A 29 -6.14 10.60 -20.42
C VAL A 29 -5.85 11.97 -21.07
N GLY A 30 -5.69 12.03 -22.39
CA GLY A 30 -5.63 13.27 -23.17
C GLY A 30 -4.68 13.24 -24.38
N PRO A 31 -4.86 14.13 -25.37
CA PRO A 31 -4.19 14.07 -26.68
C PRO A 31 -2.68 14.30 -26.66
N SER A 32 -2.13 14.92 -25.61
CA SER A 32 -0.69 15.12 -25.42
C SER A 32 -0.04 14.06 -24.52
N ALA A 33 -0.81 13.07 -24.06
CA ALA A 33 -0.29 11.96 -23.26
C ALA A 33 0.26 10.89 -24.20
N SER A 34 1.51 11.04 -24.61
CA SER A 34 2.27 9.97 -25.27
C SER A 34 3.04 9.20 -24.22
N LEU A 35 3.03 7.86 -24.29
CA LEU A 35 4.09 7.07 -23.69
C LEU A 35 5.36 7.43 -24.47
N SER A 36 6.23 8.25 -23.91
CA SER A 36 7.64 8.15 -24.30
C SER A 36 8.05 6.71 -23.97
N SER A 37 8.86 6.08 -24.82
CA SER A 37 9.39 4.73 -24.58
C SER A 37 10.28 4.62 -23.32
N ASP A 38 10.38 5.68 -22.54
CA ASP A 38 11.10 5.74 -21.27
C ASP A 38 10.21 5.17 -20.16
N GLN A 39 10.72 4.15 -19.46
CA GLN A 39 10.12 3.57 -18.26
C GLN A 39 9.99 4.59 -17.09
N ASP A 40 10.62 5.76 -17.23
CA ASP A 40 10.67 6.84 -16.23
C ASP A 40 9.49 7.83 -16.28
N ILE A 41 8.30 7.39 -16.70
CA ILE A 41 7.11 8.25 -16.73
C ILE A 41 6.69 8.60 -15.29
N ASN A 42 6.88 9.88 -14.97
CA ASN A 42 6.58 10.47 -13.66
C ASN A 42 5.44 11.51 -13.77
N VAL A 43 4.30 11.24 -13.17
CA VAL A 43 3.06 12.03 -13.32
C VAL A 43 2.64 12.70 -12.01
N SER A 44 1.78 13.73 -12.08
CA SER A 44 1.14 14.28 -10.88
C SER A 44 0.11 13.31 -10.30
N ALA A 45 -0.24 13.48 -9.02
CA ALA A 45 -1.27 12.67 -8.36
C ALA A 45 -2.60 12.63 -9.14
N LYS A 46 -3.07 13.80 -9.59
CA LYS A 46 -4.28 13.89 -10.42
C LYS A 46 -4.20 13.03 -11.68
N LYS A 47 -3.06 13.09 -12.39
CA LYS A 47 -2.88 12.34 -13.65
C LYS A 47 -2.73 10.85 -13.39
N PHE A 48 -2.10 10.46 -12.27
CA PHE A 48 -2.02 9.07 -11.81
C PHE A 48 -3.43 8.47 -11.66
N PHE A 49 -4.31 9.16 -10.92
CA PHE A 49 -5.70 8.71 -10.75
C PHE A 49 -6.48 8.67 -12.06
N GLN A 50 -6.30 9.66 -12.94
CA GLN A 50 -6.93 9.65 -14.27
C GLN A 50 -6.46 8.49 -15.16
N ILE A 51 -5.21 8.04 -15.01
CA ILE A 51 -4.70 6.87 -15.73
C ILE A 51 -5.40 5.60 -15.24
N TRP A 52 -5.67 5.49 -13.94
CA TRP A 52 -6.38 4.32 -13.41
C TRP A 52 -7.82 4.23 -13.95
N ASP A 53 -8.53 5.36 -13.97
CA ASP A 53 -9.86 5.44 -14.60
C ASP A 53 -9.80 5.10 -16.09
N ALA A 54 -8.74 5.53 -16.79
CA ALA A 54 -8.56 5.25 -18.21
C ALA A 54 -8.30 3.76 -18.49
N ILE A 55 -7.53 3.07 -17.65
CA ILE A 55 -7.30 1.60 -17.78
C ILE A 55 -8.64 0.87 -17.64
N ARG A 56 -9.41 1.17 -16.59
CA ARG A 56 -10.74 0.58 -16.39
C ARG A 56 -11.67 0.85 -17.57
N ALA A 57 -11.73 2.11 -18.01
CA ALA A 57 -12.57 2.51 -19.13
C ALA A 57 -12.14 1.90 -20.46
N GLU A 58 -10.86 1.59 -20.64
CA GLU A 58 -10.35 0.91 -21.82
C GLU A 58 -10.65 -0.59 -21.81
N ALA A 59 -10.47 -1.26 -20.67
CA ALA A 59 -10.81 -2.67 -20.49
C ALA A 59 -12.29 -2.95 -20.77
N SER A 60 -13.19 -2.03 -20.39
CA SER A 60 -14.63 -2.10 -20.71
C SER A 60 -15.30 -3.43 -20.34
N GLN A 61 -14.81 -4.11 -19.31
CA GLN A 61 -15.35 -5.38 -18.81
C GLN A 61 -15.62 -5.33 -17.30
N PRO A 62 -16.62 -6.06 -16.78
CA PRO A 62 -16.77 -6.26 -15.34
C PRO A 62 -15.58 -7.02 -14.74
N GLY A 63 -15.32 -6.84 -13.44
CA GLY A 63 -14.33 -7.63 -12.71
C GLY A 63 -12.86 -7.25 -12.94
N VAL A 64 -12.57 -6.16 -13.66
CA VAL A 64 -11.19 -5.67 -13.93
C VAL A 64 -10.39 -5.50 -12.64
N GLU A 65 -11.00 -4.96 -11.59
CA GLU A 65 -10.36 -4.76 -10.30
C GLU A 65 -9.97 -6.08 -9.63
N MET A 66 -10.83 -7.10 -9.73
CA MET A 66 -10.57 -8.45 -9.21
C MET A 66 -9.45 -9.13 -10.00
N GLU A 67 -9.53 -9.12 -11.32
CA GLU A 67 -8.54 -9.75 -12.20
C GLU A 67 -7.14 -9.19 -11.93
N LEU A 68 -7.01 -7.86 -11.88
CA LEU A 68 -5.75 -7.20 -11.56
C LEU A 68 -5.31 -7.51 -10.14
N ALA A 69 -6.21 -7.49 -9.15
CA ALA A 69 -5.86 -7.78 -7.77
C ALA A 69 -5.27 -9.18 -7.60
N MET A 70 -5.89 -10.20 -8.20
CA MET A 70 -5.38 -11.58 -8.14
C MET A 70 -4.04 -11.69 -8.86
N ALA A 71 -3.92 -11.11 -10.06
CA ALA A 71 -2.68 -11.12 -10.82
C ALA A 71 -1.53 -10.47 -10.02
N TYR A 72 -1.76 -9.28 -9.44
CA TYR A 72 -0.74 -8.60 -8.63
C TYR A 72 -0.40 -9.35 -7.34
N ALA A 73 -1.37 -10.02 -6.72
CA ALA A 73 -1.14 -10.78 -5.49
C ALA A 73 -0.25 -12.01 -5.72
N HIS A 74 -0.35 -12.63 -6.91
CA HIS A 74 0.34 -13.87 -7.22
C HIS A 74 1.54 -13.69 -8.18
N GLY A 75 1.65 -12.55 -8.84
CA GLY A 75 2.71 -12.29 -9.82
C GLY A 75 3.91 -11.51 -9.28
N PRO A 76 5.05 -11.53 -9.99
CA PRO A 76 6.29 -10.91 -9.53
C PRO A 76 6.36 -9.40 -9.82
N PHE A 77 5.25 -8.69 -9.70
CA PHE A 77 5.10 -7.33 -10.23
C PHE A 77 5.80 -6.25 -9.40
N ILE A 78 5.90 -6.46 -8.09
CA ILE A 78 6.45 -5.46 -7.17
C ILE A 78 7.45 -6.15 -6.22
N PRO A 79 8.77 -6.05 -6.49
CA PRO A 79 9.83 -6.63 -5.66
C PRO A 79 9.71 -6.27 -4.17
N LEU A 80 9.24 -5.06 -3.87
CA LEU A 80 9.01 -4.58 -2.51
C LEU A 80 7.89 -5.30 -1.76
N ILE A 81 6.91 -5.85 -2.46
CA ILE A 81 5.85 -6.62 -1.82
C ILE A 81 6.39 -7.98 -1.36
N PHE A 82 7.35 -8.56 -2.09
CA PHE A 82 8.09 -9.74 -1.62
C PHE A 82 8.93 -9.43 -0.38
N ALA A 83 9.52 -8.23 -0.30
CA ALA A 83 10.27 -7.84 0.88
C ALA A 83 9.41 -7.84 2.15
N PHE A 84 8.14 -7.46 2.03
CA PHE A 84 7.23 -7.41 3.17
C PHE A 84 6.48 -8.72 3.41
N SER A 85 6.54 -9.69 2.47
CA SER A 85 6.00 -11.03 2.69
C SER A 85 6.79 -11.84 3.72
N CYS A 86 8.01 -11.44 4.06
CA CYS A 86 8.81 -12.10 5.10
C CYS A 86 8.53 -11.59 6.52
N ALA A 87 7.56 -10.69 6.72
CA ALA A 87 7.15 -10.25 8.04
C ALA A 87 6.62 -11.40 8.91
N GLU A 88 6.69 -11.23 10.23
CA GLU A 88 6.19 -12.24 11.18
C GLU A 88 4.68 -12.42 11.10
N THR A 89 3.91 -11.32 11.02
CA THR A 89 2.45 -11.32 11.03
C THR A 89 1.85 -10.43 9.96
N LEU A 90 0.55 -10.59 9.69
CA LEU A 90 -0.19 -9.70 8.78
C LEU A 90 -0.12 -8.24 9.24
N ALA A 91 -0.27 -7.97 10.54
CA ALA A 91 -0.15 -6.62 11.10
C ALA A 91 1.22 -5.99 10.82
N LEU A 92 2.31 -6.73 11.04
CA LEU A 92 3.66 -6.25 10.76
C LEU A 92 3.87 -6.02 9.26
N ARG A 93 3.32 -6.89 8.41
CA ARG A 93 3.37 -6.73 6.96
C ARG A 93 2.67 -5.45 6.49
N LEU A 94 1.44 -5.21 6.95
CA LEU A 94 0.72 -3.99 6.56
C LEU A 94 1.37 -2.73 7.12
N GLY A 95 1.94 -2.79 8.33
CA GLY A 95 2.76 -1.70 8.87
C GLY A 95 3.94 -1.37 7.95
N ARG A 96 4.72 -2.37 7.54
CA ARG A 96 5.82 -2.14 6.60
C ARG A 96 5.37 -1.60 5.24
N LEU A 97 4.25 -2.12 4.72
CA LEU A 97 3.67 -1.64 3.46
C LEU A 97 3.25 -0.17 3.56
N SER A 98 2.82 0.28 4.74
CA SER A 98 2.31 1.64 4.94
C SER A 98 3.40 2.71 4.80
N ASP A 99 4.63 2.39 5.26
CA ASP A 99 5.80 3.25 5.05
C ASP A 99 6.19 3.38 3.57
N PHE A 100 5.83 2.39 2.75
CA PHE A 100 6.24 2.31 1.35
C PHE A 100 5.21 2.86 0.36
N LYS A 101 3.93 2.88 0.73
CA LYS A 101 2.86 3.30 -0.19
C LYS A 101 3.11 4.64 -0.90
N PRO A 102 3.69 5.67 -0.25
CA PRO A 102 4.02 6.93 -0.92
C PRO A 102 5.06 6.81 -2.04
N LEU A 103 5.85 5.73 -2.06
CA LEU A 103 6.83 5.49 -3.12
C LEU A 103 6.16 5.04 -4.42
N ILE A 104 5.06 4.30 -4.36
CA ILE A 104 4.42 3.67 -5.53
C ILE A 104 3.14 4.35 -5.97
N GLY A 105 2.68 5.39 -5.27
CA GLY A 105 1.53 6.16 -5.72
C GLY A 105 1.22 7.36 -4.83
N PRO A 106 0.27 8.21 -5.27
CA PRO A 106 -0.12 9.45 -4.60
C PRO A 106 -1.05 9.25 -3.39
N VAL A 107 -0.78 8.22 -2.59
CA VAL A 107 -1.65 7.81 -1.49
C VAL A 107 -0.79 7.49 -0.27
N ASP A 108 -1.24 7.94 0.89
CA ASP A 108 -0.72 7.49 2.18
C ASP A 108 -1.43 6.22 2.60
N MET A 109 -0.82 5.47 3.50
CA MET A 109 -1.46 4.34 4.16
C MET A 109 -1.19 4.47 5.65
N VAL A 110 -2.26 4.38 6.45
CA VAL A 110 -2.21 4.55 7.89
C VAL A 110 -2.75 3.28 8.53
N ILE A 111 -1.93 2.67 9.38
CA ILE A 111 -2.27 1.46 10.13
C ILE A 111 -2.45 1.82 11.60
N THR A 112 -3.58 1.44 12.16
CA THR A 112 -3.89 1.62 13.59
C THR A 112 -4.43 0.31 14.17
N ARG A 113 -4.39 0.15 15.50
CA ARG A 113 -4.93 -1.03 16.17
C ARG A 113 -6.02 -0.74 17.22
N PRO A 114 -7.12 -0.06 16.85
CA PRO A 114 -8.21 0.20 17.79
C PRO A 114 -8.83 -1.13 18.26
N ASN A 115 -8.99 -1.29 19.58
CA ASN A 115 -9.56 -2.50 20.17
C ASN A 115 -8.90 -3.81 19.68
N LYS A 116 -7.58 -3.78 19.41
CA LYS A 116 -6.75 -4.89 18.86
C LYS A 116 -7.05 -5.30 17.42
N GLN A 117 -8.10 -4.76 16.79
CA GLN A 117 -8.38 -4.98 15.37
C GLN A 117 -7.37 -4.22 14.53
N LEU A 118 -6.98 -4.77 13.38
CA LEU A 118 -6.05 -4.09 12.48
C LEU A 118 -6.84 -3.22 11.52
N HIS A 119 -6.70 -1.91 11.65
CA HIS A 119 -7.43 -0.94 10.84
C HIS A 119 -6.48 -0.21 9.90
N MET A 120 -6.79 -0.27 8.61
CA MET A 120 -6.08 0.40 7.53
C MET A 120 -6.96 1.49 6.92
N VAL A 121 -6.38 2.67 6.73
CA VAL A 121 -6.98 3.77 5.96
C VAL A 121 -5.98 4.23 4.91
N MET A 122 -6.46 4.56 3.70
CA MET A 122 -5.60 5.00 2.60
C MET A 122 -6.09 6.33 2.01
N PRO A 123 -5.74 7.47 2.65
CA PRO A 123 -6.11 8.77 2.11
C PRO A 123 -5.20 9.18 0.93
N PRO A 124 -5.70 9.97 -0.02
CA PRO A 124 -4.86 10.65 -1.00
C PRO A 124 -3.83 11.55 -0.29
N PHE A 125 -2.61 11.58 -0.80
CA PHE A 125 -1.53 12.39 -0.23
C PHE A 125 -1.82 13.90 -0.37
N GLU A 126 -2.41 14.31 -1.49
CA GLU A 126 -2.79 15.69 -1.76
C GLU A 126 -4.24 15.95 -1.35
N THR A 127 -4.46 16.95 -0.50
CA THR A 127 -5.80 17.38 -0.08
C THR A 127 -6.64 17.85 -1.27
N GLY A 128 -7.90 17.42 -1.32
CA GLY A 128 -8.85 17.80 -2.37
C GLY A 128 -8.80 16.92 -3.63
N LEU A 129 -7.91 15.93 -3.68
CA LEU A 129 -8.02 14.83 -4.64
C LEU A 129 -8.88 13.70 -4.06
N ALA A 130 -9.62 13.03 -4.92
CA ALA A 130 -10.36 11.83 -4.60
C ALA A 130 -9.70 10.63 -5.29
N MET A 131 -9.45 9.56 -4.53
CA MET A 131 -8.98 8.30 -5.09
C MET A 131 -10.12 7.68 -5.95
N PRO A 132 -9.82 7.17 -7.15
CA PRO A 132 -10.81 6.45 -7.96
C PRO A 132 -11.38 5.23 -7.22
N ALA A 133 -12.68 4.99 -7.32
CA ALA A 133 -13.32 3.82 -6.69
C ALA A 133 -12.72 2.50 -7.19
N SER A 134 -12.31 2.46 -8.45
CA SER A 134 -11.66 1.30 -9.08
C SER A 134 -10.30 1.00 -8.46
N MET A 135 -9.48 2.04 -8.26
CA MET A 135 -8.23 1.94 -7.51
C MET A 135 -8.48 1.43 -6.10
N ALA A 136 -9.44 2.02 -5.42
CA ALA A 136 -9.75 1.68 -4.05
C ALA A 136 -10.24 0.22 -3.92
N LEU A 137 -11.09 -0.22 -4.84
CA LEU A 137 -11.58 -1.60 -4.88
C LEU A 137 -10.46 -2.59 -5.21
N PHE A 138 -9.60 -2.27 -6.18
CA PHE A 138 -8.39 -3.05 -6.44
C PHE A 138 -7.54 -3.21 -5.18
N GLU A 139 -7.26 -2.14 -4.42
CA GLU A 139 -6.48 -2.20 -3.17
C GLU A 139 -7.17 -3.10 -2.12
N LEU A 140 -8.49 -3.02 -1.97
CA LEU A 140 -9.22 -3.91 -1.06
C LEU A 140 -9.06 -5.39 -1.43
N LEU A 141 -9.27 -5.71 -2.70
CA LEU A 141 -9.18 -7.08 -3.19
C LEU A 141 -7.73 -7.60 -3.12
N TYR A 142 -6.78 -6.76 -3.51
CA TYR A 142 -5.35 -7.06 -3.51
C TYR A 142 -4.83 -7.37 -2.11
N ILE A 143 -5.17 -6.53 -1.12
CA ILE A 143 -4.73 -6.70 0.27
C ILE A 143 -5.39 -7.92 0.90
N THR A 144 -6.67 -8.16 0.61
CA THR A 144 -7.39 -9.36 1.06
C THR A 144 -6.74 -10.63 0.51
N GLU A 145 -6.46 -10.67 -0.79
CA GLU A 145 -5.83 -11.83 -1.41
C GLU A 145 -4.41 -12.05 -0.92
N CYS A 146 -3.65 -10.98 -0.72
CA CYS A 146 -2.35 -11.10 -0.09
C CYS A 146 -2.44 -11.65 1.34
N ALA A 147 -3.41 -11.19 2.14
CA ALA A 147 -3.61 -11.70 3.49
C ALA A 147 -3.85 -13.22 3.46
N ARG A 148 -4.69 -13.69 2.54
CA ARG A 148 -4.95 -15.13 2.35
C ARG A 148 -3.71 -15.89 1.90
N THR A 149 -3.05 -15.40 0.85
CA THR A 149 -1.87 -16.02 0.26
C THR A 149 -0.74 -16.18 1.28
N PHE A 150 -0.42 -15.11 2.04
CA PHE A 150 0.73 -15.15 2.95
C PHE A 150 0.43 -15.76 4.31
N THR A 151 -0.83 -15.88 4.73
CA THR A 151 -1.19 -16.60 5.97
C THR A 151 -1.57 -18.06 5.72
N GLY A 152 -1.94 -18.41 4.48
CA GLY A 152 -2.50 -19.72 4.15
C GLY A 152 -3.90 -19.96 4.74
N THR A 153 -4.60 -18.89 5.11
CA THR A 153 -5.94 -18.94 5.72
C THR A 153 -6.96 -18.15 4.89
N ASN A 154 -8.25 -18.38 5.10
CA ASN A 154 -9.30 -17.61 4.42
C ASN A 154 -9.61 -16.29 5.15
N ALA A 155 -8.58 -15.46 5.39
CA ALA A 155 -8.74 -14.15 6.01
C ALA A 155 -9.75 -13.30 5.22
N THR A 156 -10.71 -12.70 5.93
CA THR A 156 -11.77 -11.88 5.33
C THR A 156 -11.92 -10.61 6.17
N PRO A 157 -11.95 -9.41 5.56
CA PRO A 157 -12.08 -8.18 6.33
C PRO A 157 -13.44 -8.11 7.04
N LEU A 158 -13.45 -7.59 8.27
CA LEU A 158 -14.65 -7.35 9.07
C LEU A 158 -15.47 -6.16 8.55
N ALA A 159 -14.77 -5.17 7.99
CA ALA A 159 -15.38 -3.97 7.45
C ALA A 159 -14.49 -3.35 6.38
N THR A 160 -15.11 -2.84 5.32
CA THR A 160 -14.44 -2.14 4.23
C THR A 160 -15.22 -0.89 3.84
N SER A 161 -14.52 0.09 3.27
CA SER A 161 -15.16 1.25 2.65
C SER A 161 -14.44 1.75 1.41
N LEU A 162 -15.19 2.40 0.53
CA LEU A 162 -14.75 2.97 -0.74
C LEU A 162 -15.09 4.46 -0.81
N PRO A 163 -14.25 5.28 -1.48
CA PRO A 163 -14.43 6.73 -1.59
C PRO A 163 -15.65 7.14 -2.43
N SER A 164 -16.17 6.24 -3.27
CA SER A 164 -17.40 6.45 -4.02
C SER A 164 -18.01 5.11 -4.45
N PHE A 165 -19.25 5.13 -4.91
CA PHE A 165 -19.94 3.94 -5.41
C PHE A 165 -19.23 3.33 -6.63
N ILE A 166 -19.23 2.00 -6.69
CA ILE A 166 -18.82 1.19 -7.82
C ILE A 166 -19.69 -0.07 -7.85
N GLU A 167 -19.99 -0.59 -9.04
CA GLU A 167 -20.73 -1.84 -9.18
C GLU A 167 -19.87 -3.01 -8.71
N LEU A 168 -20.49 -3.94 -7.98
CA LEU A 168 -19.86 -5.13 -7.42
C LEU A 168 -20.58 -6.36 -7.96
N ASP A 169 -19.81 -7.39 -8.32
CA ASP A 169 -20.35 -8.71 -8.63
C ASP A 169 -20.29 -9.65 -7.41
N ASP A 170 -20.88 -10.82 -7.55
CA ASP A 170 -20.95 -11.82 -6.47
C ASP A 170 -19.56 -12.29 -6.02
N ALA A 171 -18.58 -12.38 -6.94
CA ALA A 171 -17.22 -12.81 -6.60
C ALA A 171 -16.49 -11.77 -5.75
N ILE A 172 -16.69 -10.48 -6.03
CA ILE A 172 -16.18 -9.37 -5.22
C ILE A 172 -16.81 -9.38 -3.82
N LEU A 173 -18.13 -9.58 -3.75
CA LEU A 173 -18.85 -9.66 -2.47
C LEU A 173 -18.39 -10.85 -1.63
N GLU A 174 -18.20 -12.02 -2.24
CA GLU A 174 -17.66 -13.21 -1.58
C GLU A 174 -16.23 -12.97 -1.08
N CYS A 175 -15.39 -12.35 -1.91
CA CYS A 175 -14.00 -12.04 -1.53
C CYS A 175 -13.93 -11.11 -0.32
N LEU A 176 -14.74 -10.04 -0.31
CA LEU A 176 -14.72 -9.04 0.77
C LEU A 176 -15.61 -9.43 1.97
N GLY A 177 -16.42 -10.49 1.85
CA GLY A 177 -17.39 -10.95 2.84
C GLY A 177 -18.66 -10.08 2.96
N ALA A 178 -18.60 -8.81 2.55
CA ALA A 178 -19.74 -7.90 2.49
C ALA A 178 -19.48 -6.74 1.52
N ALA A 179 -20.54 -6.06 1.11
CA ALA A 179 -20.44 -4.83 0.32
C ALA A 179 -19.72 -3.73 1.12
N PRO A 180 -18.67 -3.08 0.57
CA PRO A 180 -18.04 -1.93 1.19
C PRO A 180 -19.02 -0.79 1.39
N LYS A 181 -18.87 -0.06 2.50
CA LYS A 181 -19.62 1.18 2.72
C LYS A 181 -19.06 2.30 1.82
N THR A 182 -19.91 3.19 1.35
CA THR A 182 -19.45 4.43 0.72
C THR A 182 -19.11 5.46 1.79
N THR A 183 -17.86 5.90 1.81
CA THR A 183 -17.31 6.93 2.70
C THR A 183 -16.42 7.86 1.86
N ASP A 184 -15.69 8.80 2.48
CA ASP A 184 -14.77 9.69 1.75
C ASP A 184 -13.38 9.05 1.52
N VAL A 185 -13.09 7.89 2.10
CA VAL A 185 -11.75 7.29 2.09
C VAL A 185 -11.80 5.77 2.04
N LEU A 186 -10.83 5.18 1.33
CA LEU A 186 -10.59 3.73 1.38
C LEU A 186 -10.23 3.30 2.81
N SER A 187 -10.93 2.32 3.35
CA SER A 187 -10.53 1.67 4.61
C SER A 187 -10.85 0.18 4.63
N MET A 188 -10.10 -0.56 5.45
CA MET A 188 -10.24 -1.99 5.67
C MET A 188 -9.95 -2.32 7.13
N THR A 189 -10.70 -3.24 7.72
CA THR A 189 -10.47 -3.73 9.08
C THR A 189 -10.39 -5.24 9.09
N PHE A 190 -9.32 -5.79 9.66
CA PHE A 190 -9.19 -7.22 9.97
C PHE A 190 -9.44 -7.48 11.45
N SER A 191 -9.87 -8.71 11.76
CA SER A 191 -9.99 -9.17 13.13
C SER A 191 -8.62 -9.18 13.82
N ALA A 192 -8.60 -9.17 15.15
CA ALA A 192 -7.35 -9.33 15.90
C ALA A 192 -6.69 -10.69 15.61
N GLU A 193 -7.49 -11.73 15.40
CA GLU A 193 -7.03 -13.07 15.06
C GLU A 193 -6.31 -13.06 13.71
N ASP A 194 -6.94 -12.54 12.65
CA ASP A 194 -6.33 -12.45 11.32
C ASP A 194 -5.07 -11.56 11.31
N ALA A 195 -5.11 -10.46 12.07
CA ALA A 195 -4.00 -9.52 12.16
C ALA A 195 -2.72 -10.14 12.73
N ASP A 196 -2.87 -11.02 13.72
CA ASP A 196 -1.76 -11.66 14.42
C ASP A 196 -1.41 -13.04 13.83
N LEU A 197 -2.07 -13.46 12.73
CA LEU A 197 -1.73 -14.68 12.03
C LEU A 197 -0.27 -14.62 11.55
N PRO A 198 0.51 -15.69 11.80
CA PRO A 198 1.87 -15.77 11.32
C PRO A 198 1.89 -15.96 9.81
N LEU A 199 2.78 -15.26 9.11
CA LEU A 199 2.96 -15.51 7.68
C LEU A 199 3.68 -16.84 7.46
N ILE A 200 3.26 -17.60 6.44
CA ILE A 200 3.91 -18.85 6.01
C ILE A 200 5.30 -18.58 5.41
N THR A 201 5.50 -17.37 4.89
CA THR A 201 6.74 -16.86 4.29
C THR A 201 7.64 -16.11 5.26
N ARG A 202 7.30 -16.03 6.56
CA ARG A 202 8.07 -15.27 7.56
C ARG A 202 9.56 -15.65 7.54
N SER A 203 10.42 -14.64 7.44
CA SER A 203 11.87 -14.82 7.43
C SER A 203 12.58 -13.54 7.87
N GLN A 204 13.02 -13.53 9.12
CA GLN A 204 13.74 -12.39 9.69
C GLN A 204 15.09 -12.15 8.99
N SER A 205 15.81 -13.22 8.63
CA SER A 205 17.10 -13.11 7.94
C SER A 205 16.98 -12.50 6.54
N LEU A 206 15.89 -12.81 5.84
CA LEU A 206 15.62 -12.21 4.53
C LEU A 206 15.32 -10.72 4.70
N TRP A 207 14.51 -10.35 5.70
CA TRP A 207 14.24 -8.94 6.03
C TRP A 207 15.53 -8.17 6.32
N GLU A 208 16.42 -8.71 7.15
CA GLU A 208 17.68 -8.04 7.52
C GLU A 208 18.62 -7.79 6.34
N THR A 209 18.56 -8.64 5.32
CA THR A 209 19.32 -8.47 4.07
C THR A 209 18.75 -7.35 3.20
N LEU A 210 17.44 -7.17 3.29
CA LEU A 210 16.62 -6.36 2.40
C LEU A 210 16.37 -4.94 2.95
N GLU A 211 16.19 -4.82 4.26
CA GLU A 211 15.87 -3.58 4.98
C GLU A 211 16.76 -2.39 4.59
N PRO A 212 18.10 -2.51 4.49
CA PRO A 212 18.96 -1.35 4.23
C PRO A 212 18.66 -0.65 2.90
N ASP A 213 18.62 -1.41 1.80
CA ASP A 213 18.35 -0.88 0.46
C ASP A 213 16.94 -0.28 0.36
N PHE A 214 15.98 -0.83 1.12
CA PHE A 214 14.61 -0.32 1.15
C PHE A 214 14.49 0.99 1.92
N LEU A 215 15.18 1.07 3.05
CA LEU A 215 15.25 2.26 3.87
C LEU A 215 15.89 3.43 3.12
N GLU A 216 16.91 3.17 2.31
CA GLU A 216 17.54 4.15 1.44
C GLU A 216 16.57 4.67 0.36
N GLN A 217 15.82 3.78 -0.30
CA GLN A 217 14.83 4.18 -1.32
C GLN A 217 13.73 5.08 -0.75
N ILE A 218 13.27 4.82 0.49
CA ILE A 218 12.29 5.67 1.18
C ILE A 218 12.85 7.07 1.42
N GLU A 219 14.08 7.16 1.94
CA GLU A 219 14.76 8.44 2.20
C GLU A 219 14.95 9.26 0.93
N GLN A 220 15.38 8.63 -0.16
CA GLN A 220 15.61 9.30 -1.44
C GLN A 220 14.33 9.90 -2.04
N ARG A 221 13.15 9.28 -1.82
CA ARG A 221 11.88 9.70 -2.47
C ARG A 221 10.98 10.58 -1.60
N VAL A 222 10.84 10.27 -0.31
CA VAL A 222 9.89 10.98 0.57
C VAL A 222 10.47 12.32 1.02
N GLY A 223 11.79 12.47 1.03
CA GLY A 223 12.44 13.57 1.73
C GLY A 223 12.18 13.49 3.24
N THR A 224 12.99 14.19 4.02
CA THR A 224 13.05 14.09 5.48
C THR A 224 11.72 14.42 6.18
N LYS A 225 10.86 13.41 6.41
CA LYS A 225 10.25 13.27 7.74
C LYS A 225 11.32 12.62 8.59
N THR A 226 11.90 13.37 9.51
CA THR A 226 13.02 12.88 10.32
C THR A 226 12.57 11.65 11.11
N MET A 227 13.45 10.67 11.28
CA MET A 227 13.27 9.55 12.19
C MET A 227 12.89 10.04 13.58
N SER A 228 13.46 11.17 13.99
CA SER A 228 13.08 11.91 15.19
C SER A 228 11.59 12.26 15.28
N GLU A 229 10.98 12.73 14.19
CA GLU A 229 9.54 13.04 14.15
C GLU A 229 8.68 11.77 14.18
N LYS A 230 9.10 10.72 13.48
CA LYS A 230 8.41 9.41 13.51
C LYS A 230 8.42 8.81 14.91
N ILE A 231 9.56 8.87 15.62
CA ILE A 231 9.68 8.40 17.00
C ILE A 231 8.85 9.26 17.96
N LYS A 232 8.84 10.59 17.81
CA LYS A 232 8.00 11.46 18.65
C LYS A 232 6.51 11.14 18.50
N HIS A 233 6.05 10.83 17.29
CA HIS A 233 4.67 10.43 17.05
C HIS A 233 4.37 9.06 17.68
N ALA A 234 5.24 8.07 17.46
CA ALA A 234 5.09 6.73 18.04
C ALA A 234 5.09 6.78 19.59
N LEU A 235 5.97 7.60 20.19
CA LEU A 235 6.01 7.84 21.63
C LEU A 235 4.71 8.49 22.13
N ALA A 236 4.17 9.46 21.40
CA ALA A 236 2.91 10.11 21.79
C ALA A 236 1.75 9.11 21.90
N GLU A 237 1.72 8.11 21.02
CA GLU A 237 0.69 7.06 21.00
C GLU A 237 0.96 5.92 22.01
N SER A 238 2.23 5.67 22.38
CA SER A 238 2.62 4.61 23.33
C SER A 238 2.75 5.07 24.78
N LEU A 239 2.78 6.37 25.05
CA LEU A 239 2.80 6.95 26.41
C LEU A 239 1.70 6.38 27.34
N PRO A 240 0.45 6.12 26.89
CA PRO A 240 -0.58 5.53 27.75
C PRO A 240 -0.29 4.09 28.18
N SER A 241 0.56 3.34 27.47
CA SER A 241 0.85 1.92 27.74
C SER A 241 2.19 1.68 28.46
N GLY A 242 3.04 2.72 28.63
CA GLY A 242 4.27 2.64 29.42
C GLY A 242 5.48 2.02 28.72
N SER A 243 5.38 1.70 27.43
CA SER A 243 6.47 1.16 26.60
C SER A 243 7.25 2.28 25.90
N THR A 244 8.43 2.61 26.42
CA THR A 244 9.24 3.74 25.93
C THR A 244 10.71 3.40 25.70
N ASN A 245 11.10 2.11 25.64
CA ASN A 245 12.49 1.75 25.31
C ASN A 245 12.70 1.67 23.79
N VAL A 246 13.98 1.65 23.38
CA VAL A 246 14.40 1.63 21.97
C VAL A 246 13.82 0.41 21.23
N GLU A 247 13.83 -0.78 21.85
CA GLU A 247 13.26 -1.98 21.25
C GLU A 247 11.74 -1.86 21.03
N ASP A 248 11.05 -1.24 21.97
CA ASP A 248 9.60 -1.05 21.93
C ASP A 248 9.19 -0.01 20.89
N MET A 249 10.03 0.99 20.62
CA MET A 249 9.79 2.00 19.57
C MET A 249 10.24 1.55 18.19
N ALA A 250 11.20 0.63 18.10
CA ALA A 250 11.63 0.05 16.83
C ALA A 250 10.52 -0.82 16.21
N LYS A 251 9.75 -1.55 17.03
CA LYS A 251 8.64 -2.42 16.59
C LYS A 251 7.51 -1.70 15.82
N PRO A 252 6.85 -0.65 16.35
CA PRO A 252 5.77 0.05 15.66
C PRO A 252 6.28 0.81 14.43
N LEU A 253 7.56 1.18 14.40
CA LEU A 253 8.21 1.81 13.25
C LEU A 253 8.77 0.80 12.23
N ASN A 254 8.57 -0.50 12.47
CA ASN A 254 9.03 -1.59 11.62
C ASN A 254 10.56 -1.62 11.36
N LEU A 255 11.35 -1.13 12.32
CA LEU A 255 12.82 -1.05 12.23
C LEU A 255 13.49 -2.05 13.17
N SER A 256 14.72 -2.45 12.84
CA SER A 256 15.62 -3.02 13.84
C SER A 256 16.11 -1.95 14.83
N LYS A 257 16.46 -2.36 16.06
CA LYS A 257 17.09 -1.46 17.07
C LYS A 257 18.32 -0.73 16.50
N ARG A 258 19.16 -1.47 15.78
CA ARG A 258 20.41 -0.95 15.19
C ARG A 258 20.10 0.08 14.11
N SER A 259 19.12 -0.17 13.26
CA SER A 259 18.68 0.74 12.19
C SER A 259 18.10 2.03 12.78
N LEU A 260 17.32 1.92 13.86
CA LEU A 260 16.76 3.09 14.55
C LEU A 260 17.84 3.95 15.22
N GLN A 261 18.80 3.33 15.92
CA GLN A 261 19.90 4.06 16.57
C GLN A 261 20.84 4.73 15.56
N ARG A 262 21.23 4.03 14.49
CA ARG A 262 22.07 4.60 13.43
C ARG A 262 21.44 5.85 12.81
N ARG A 263 20.14 5.82 12.53
CA ARG A 263 19.42 6.94 11.92
C ARG A 263 19.28 8.15 12.84
N LEU A 264 19.09 7.91 14.14
CA LEU A 264 19.13 9.00 15.12
C LEU A 264 20.50 9.66 15.16
N GLU A 265 21.58 8.85 15.15
CA GLU A 265 22.95 9.36 15.10
C GLU A 265 23.23 10.15 13.82
N GLU A 266 22.75 9.68 12.66
CA GLU A 266 22.82 10.39 11.37
C GLU A 266 22.05 11.72 11.38
N GLU A 267 20.98 11.81 12.17
CA GLU A 267 20.23 13.04 12.44
C GLU A 267 20.85 13.92 13.55
N GLY A 268 21.99 13.51 14.11
CA GLY A 268 22.66 14.23 15.19
C GLY A 268 21.93 14.16 16.54
N THR A 269 21.06 13.18 16.73
CA THR A 269 20.32 12.93 17.97
C THR A 269 20.56 11.51 18.47
N SER A 270 20.04 11.18 19.65
CA SER A 270 19.94 9.80 20.15
C SER A 270 18.50 9.54 20.60
N PHE A 271 18.20 8.28 20.91
CA PHE A 271 16.95 7.92 21.55
C PHE A 271 16.89 8.48 22.98
#